data_AF-A0A965QYZ8-F1
#
_entry.id   AF-A0A965QYZ8-F1
#
_cell.length_a   1.000
_cell.length_b   1.000
_cell.length_c   1.000
_cell.angle_alpha   90.00
_cell.angle_beta   90.00
_cell.angle_gamma   90.00
#
_symmetry.space_group_name_H-M   'P 1'
#
loop_
_entity.id
_entity.type
_entity.pdbx_description
1 polymer ?
#
loop_
_entity_poly.entity_id
_entity_poly.type
_entity_poly.pdbx_seq_one_letter_code
_entity_poly.pdbx_strand_id
1 'polypeptide(L)' 'SAEEEAAFKAPIQAQYEAQGHPYYASARLWDDGIIDPADTRRVLALGLSAACNAPPVATTFGVFRM' A
#
# COMPACT_ATOMS: atom_id res chain seq x y z
N SER A 1 -19.81 29.86 -6.49
CA SER A 1 -20.93 29.28 -5.72
C SER A 1 -20.52 27.90 -5.23
N ALA A 2 -21.30 27.28 -4.33
CA ALA A 2 -21.00 25.91 -3.87
C ALA A 2 -21.00 24.88 -5.03
N GLU A 3 -21.83 25.09 -6.05
CA GLU A 3 -21.89 24.24 -7.25
C GLU A 3 -20.65 24.37 -8.13
N GLU A 4 -20.13 25.58 -8.33
CA GLU A 4 -18.89 25.81 -9.09
C GLU A 4 -17.69 25.16 -8.38
N GLU A 5 -17.64 25.23 -7.05
CA GLU A 5 -16.59 24.59 -6.26
C GLU A 5 -16.68 23.06 -6.34
N ALA A 6 -17.88 22.49 -6.27
CA ALA A 6 -18.09 21.06 -6.43
C ALA A 6 -17.69 20.57 -7.83
N ALA A 7 -18.09 21.30 -8.88
CA ALA A 7 -17.72 21.00 -10.25
C ALA A 7 -16.21 21.06 -10.49
N PHE A 8 -15.52 22.02 -9.86
CA PHE A 8 -14.06 22.13 -9.91
C PHE A 8 -13.35 20.95 -9.21
N LYS A 9 -13.86 20.51 -8.05
CA LYS A 9 -13.23 19.42 -7.27
C LYS A 9 -13.54 18.02 -7.82
N ALA A 10 -14.70 17.83 -8.45
CA ALA A 10 -15.15 16.54 -8.96
C ALA A 10 -14.12 15.76 -9.80
N PRO A 11 -13.42 16.35 -10.79
CA PRO A 11 -12.43 15.61 -11.57
C PRO A 11 -11.23 15.16 -10.74
N ILE A 12 -10.80 15.97 -9.75
CA ILE A 12 -9.69 15.61 -8.86
C ILE A 12 -10.09 14.45 -7.96
N GLN A 13 -11.28 14.50 -7.37
CA GLN A 13 -11.78 13.37 -6.55
C GLN A 13 -11.87 12.08 -7.36
N ALA A 14 -12.41 12.16 -8.58
CA ALA A 14 -12.49 11.00 -9.47
C ALA A 14 -11.10 10.45 -9.84
N GLN A 15 -10.11 11.32 -10.04
CA GLN A 15 -8.74 10.90 -10.28
C GLN A 15 -8.17 10.15 -9.07
N TYR A 16 -8.34 10.68 -7.86
CA TYR A 16 -7.84 10.03 -6.65
C TYR A 16 -8.54 8.69 -6.37
N GLU A 17 -9.85 8.59 -6.65
CA GLU A 17 -10.58 7.33 -6.54
C GLU A 17 -10.02 6.28 -7.52
N ALA A 18 -9.83 6.66 -8.79
CA ALA A 18 -9.32 5.75 -9.81
C ALA A 18 -7.88 5.32 -9.54
N GLN A 19 -7.01 6.24 -9.11
CA GLN A 19 -5.58 5.97 -8.90
C GLN A 19 -5.27 5.40 -7.51
N GLY A 20 -6.15 5.62 -6.54
CA GLY A 20 -6.06 5.05 -5.18
C GLY A 20 -6.70 3.67 -5.06
N HIS A 21 -7.48 3.23 -6.05
CA HIS A 21 -8.11 1.92 -6.04
C HIS A 21 -7.05 0.80 -5.97
N PRO A 22 -7.23 -0.28 -5.17
CA PRO A 22 -6.22 -1.33 -5.02
C PRO A 22 -5.72 -1.92 -6.35
N TYR A 23 -6.63 -2.19 -7.30
CA TYR A 23 -6.24 -2.68 -8.63
C TYR A 23 -5.31 -1.73 -9.41
N TYR A 24 -5.38 -0.42 -9.19
CA TYR A 24 -4.49 0.53 -9.85
C TYR A 24 -3.05 0.35 -9.36
N ALA A 25 -2.86 0.12 -8.06
CA ALA A 25 -1.57 -0.14 -7.42
C ALA A 25 -1.00 -1.51 -7.83
N SER A 26 -1.80 -2.58 -7.73
CA SER A 26 -1.33 -3.94 -8.05
C SER A 26 -1.01 -4.11 -9.54
N ALA A 27 -1.74 -3.44 -10.44
CA ALA A 27 -1.41 -3.44 -11.87
C ALA A 27 -0.04 -2.81 -12.18
N ARG A 28 0.56 -2.10 -11.22
CA ARG A 28 1.86 -1.43 -11.31
C ARG A 28 2.91 -2.02 -10.37
N LEU A 29 2.58 -3.12 -9.68
CA LEU A 29 3.45 -3.78 -8.70
C LEU A 29 3.92 -2.83 -7.59
N TRP A 30 3.07 -1.89 -7.20
CA TRP A 30 3.34 -1.07 -6.00
C TRP A 30 3.15 -1.89 -4.72
N ASP A 31 2.35 -2.95 -4.83
CA ASP A 31 2.17 -4.03 -3.86
C ASP A 31 2.43 -5.39 -4.53
N ASP A 32 2.67 -6.41 -3.72
CA ASP A 32 2.86 -7.80 -4.17
C ASP A 32 1.54 -8.55 -4.42
N GLY A 33 0.39 -7.86 -4.27
CA GLY A 33 -0.94 -8.39 -4.57
C GLY A 33 -2.01 -8.03 -3.54
N ILE A 34 -3.25 -7.94 -4.01
CA ILE A 34 -4.46 -7.82 -3.18
C ILE A 34 -4.83 -9.21 -2.65
N ILE A 35 -5.15 -9.28 -1.36
CA ILE A 35 -5.54 -10.51 -0.69
C ILE A 35 -6.94 -10.39 -0.08
N ASP A 36 -7.62 -11.53 0.10
CA ASP A 36 -8.80 -11.60 0.94
C ASP A 36 -8.40 -11.19 2.38
N PRO A 37 -9.09 -10.22 3.02
CA PRO A 37 -8.80 -9.86 4.40
C PRO A 37 -8.75 -11.05 5.38
N ALA A 38 -9.59 -12.08 5.16
CA ALA A 38 -9.59 -13.30 5.97
C ALA A 38 -8.30 -14.12 5.86
N ASP A 39 -7.55 -13.95 4.77
CA ASP A 39 -6.30 -14.67 4.49
C ASP A 39 -5.05 -14.01 5.08
N THR A 40 -5.16 -12.82 5.65
CA THR A 40 -4.03 -12.04 6.20
C THR A 40 -3.08 -12.89 7.07
N ARG A 41 -3.63 -13.69 7.99
CA ARG A 41 -2.83 -14.57 8.87
C ARG A 41 -2.04 -15.59 8.07
N ARG A 42 -2.67 -16.23 7.09
CA ARG A 42 -2.06 -17.29 6.27
C ARG A 42 -0.93 -16.72 5.43
N VAL A 43 -1.16 -15.59 4.76
CA VAL A 43 -0.17 -14.93 3.90
C VAL A 43 1.05 -14.49 4.72
N LEU A 44 0.84 -13.83 5.88
CA LEU A 44 1.93 -13.44 6.77
C LEU A 44 2.72 -14.63 7.30
N ALA A 45 2.05 -15.71 7.72
CA ALA A 45 2.73 -16.91 8.23
C ALA A 45 3.65 -17.54 7.17
N LEU A 46 3.20 -17.62 5.91
CA LEU A 46 4.01 -18.12 4.80
C LEU A 46 5.17 -17.18 4.48
N GLY A 47 4.94 -15.86 4.43
CA GLY A 47 5.98 -14.87 4.17
C GLY A 47 7.08 -14.88 5.23
N LEU A 48 6.71 -14.95 6.52
CA LEU A 48 7.67 -15.08 7.62
C LEU A 48 8.45 -16.40 7.54
N SER A 49 7.77 -17.52 7.28
CA SER A 49 8.42 -18.82 7.12
C SER A 49 9.44 -18.80 5.97
N ALA A 50 9.13 -18.10 4.87
CA ALA A 50 10.06 -17.94 3.75
C ALA A 50 11.26 -17.07 4.15
N ALA A 51 11.03 -15.93 4.82
CA ALA A 51 12.08 -15.01 5.26
C ALA A 51 13.09 -15.65 6.22
N CYS A 52 12.64 -16.58 7.07
CA CYS A 52 13.50 -17.31 8.02
C CYS A 52 14.56 -18.23 7.36
N ASN A 53 14.55 -18.41 6.04
CA ASN A 53 15.61 -19.12 5.32
C ASN A 53 16.89 -18.28 5.14
N ALA A 54 16.81 -16.95 5.35
CA ALA A 54 17.96 -16.07 5.36
C ALA A 54 18.43 -15.80 6.81
N PRO A 55 19.74 -15.65 7.05
CA PRO A 55 20.24 -15.26 8.38
C PRO A 55 19.78 -13.83 8.74
N PRO A 56 19.52 -13.54 10.02
CA PRO A 56 19.20 -12.20 10.45
C PRO A 56 20.39 -11.26 10.27
N VAL A 57 20.12 -10.01 9.87
CA VAL A 57 21.13 -8.97 9.64
C VAL A 57 21.02 -7.92 10.73
N ALA A 58 22.15 -7.54 11.33
CA ALA A 58 22.18 -6.46 12.32
C ALA A 58 21.80 -5.11 11.69
N THR A 59 20.95 -4.34 12.34
CA THR A 59 20.54 -3.00 11.89
C THR A 59 21.48 -1.94 12.44
N THR A 60 22.04 -1.10 11.55
CA THR A 60 22.78 0.11 11.92
C THR A 60 21.92 1.32 11.58
N PHE A 61 21.56 2.12 12.58
CA PHE A 61 20.77 3.33 12.39
C PHE A 61 21.62 4.54 12.02
N GLY A 62 20.99 5.51 11.34
CA GLY A 62 21.56 6.84 11.10
C GLY A 62 21.43 7.76 12.33
N VAL A 63 21.64 9.06 12.12
CA VAL A 63 21.50 10.07 13.18
C VAL A 63 20.02 10.30 13.50
N PHE A 64 19.66 10.20 14.78
CA PHE A 64 18.34 10.62 15.26
C PHE A 64 18.33 12.14 15.51
N ARG A 65 17.36 12.85 14.93
CA ARG A 65 17.07 14.25 15.27
C ARG A 65 16.19 14.27 16.53
N MET A 66 16.75 14.74 17.63
CA MET A 66 16.06 14.95 18.91
C MET A 66 15.26 16.25 18.91
#